data_AF-A0A6P0Y3K3-F1
#
_entry.id   AF-A0A6P0Y3K3-F1
#
_cell.length_a   1.000
_cell.length_b   1.000
_cell.length_c   1.000
_cell.angle_alpha   90.00
_cell.angle_beta   90.00
_cell.angle_gamma   90.00
#
_symmetry.space_group_name_H-M   'P 1'
#
loop_
_entity.id
_entity.type
_entity.pdbx_description
1 polymer ?
#
loop_
_entity_poly.entity_id
_entity_poly.type
_entity_poly.pdbx_seq_one_letter_code
_entity_poly.pdbx_strand_id
1 'polypeptide(L)' 'MSRSSIVQKAKKGMIYWAIKACSADAEYNNQEKAAVRKMAGLMGVSEQIVEEIEAVIIEEQKLKEKRNALVYDSTVLWE' A
#
# COMPACT_ATOMS: atom_id res chain seq x y z
N MET A 1 -4.41 -13.13 -28.20
CA MET A 1 -3.86 -11.76 -28.07
C MET A 1 -3.12 -11.65 -26.74
N SER A 2 -1.79 -11.55 -26.76
CA SER A 2 -1.02 -11.25 -25.55
C SER A 2 -1.31 -9.81 -25.13
N ARG A 3 -1.75 -9.58 -23.87
CA ARG A 3 -1.95 -8.21 -23.37
C ARG A 3 -0.61 -7.48 -23.36
N SER A 4 -0.62 -6.18 -23.69
CA SER A 4 0.58 -5.32 -23.68
C SER A 4 1.38 -5.47 -22.38
N SER A 5 2.72 -5.49 -22.49
CA SER A 5 3.64 -5.64 -21.35
C SER A 5 3.44 -4.54 -20.29
N ILE A 6 2.94 -3.38 -20.70
CA ILE A 6 2.58 -2.26 -19.82
C ILE A 6 1.45 -2.66 -18.87
N VAL A 7 0.42 -3.35 -19.37
CA VAL A 7 -0.74 -3.79 -18.57
C VAL A 7 -0.30 -4.80 -17.51
N GLN A 8 0.64 -5.69 -17.83
CA GLN A 8 1.17 -6.65 -16.87
C GLN A 8 1.99 -5.97 -15.75
N LYS A 9 2.76 -4.92 -16.10
CA LYS A 9 3.51 -4.13 -15.13
C LYS A 9 2.60 -3.24 -14.26
N ALA A 10 1.50 -2.74 -14.82
CA ALA A 10 0.56 -1.84 -14.13
C ALA A 10 -0.25 -2.52 -13.02
N LYS A 11 -0.40 -3.86 -13.05
CA LYS A 11 -1.20 -4.61 -12.05
C LYS A 11 -0.74 -4.37 -10.62
N LYS A 12 0.57 -4.47 -10.36
CA LYS A 12 1.15 -4.23 -9.02
C LYS A 12 0.93 -2.78 -8.58
N GLY A 13 1.11 -1.84 -9.51
CA GLY A 13 0.87 -0.42 -9.26
C GLY A 13 -0.59 -0.13 -8.90
N MET A 14 -1.56 -0.76 -9.56
CA MET A 14 -2.97 -0.62 -9.21
C MET A 14 -3.28 -1.13 -7.80
N ILE A 15 -2.72 -2.29 -7.42
CA ILE A 15 -2.89 -2.83 -6.05
C ILE A 15 -2.27 -1.90 -5.02
N TYR A 16 -1.08 -1.37 -5.27
CA TYR A 16 -0.43 -0.38 -4.40
C TYR A 16 -1.32 0.85 -4.18
N TRP A 17 -1.84 1.46 -5.27
CA TRP A 17 -2.69 2.64 -5.14
C TRP A 17 -4.02 2.33 -4.46
N ALA A 18 -4.60 1.16 -4.69
CA ALA A 18 -5.82 0.74 -4.02
C ALA A 18 -5.62 0.62 -2.50
N ILE A 19 -4.58 -0.10 -2.06
CA ILE A 19 -4.27 -0.25 -0.63
C ILE A 19 -3.95 1.10 0.00
N LYS A 20 -3.16 1.93 -0.69
CA LYS A 20 -2.76 3.25 -0.20
C LYS A 20 -3.96 4.20 -0.06
N ALA A 21 -4.94 4.12 -0.95
CA ALA A 21 -6.18 4.88 -0.86
C ALA A 21 -7.04 4.41 0.33
N CYS A 22 -7.19 3.10 0.52
CA CYS A 22 -7.87 2.53 1.70
C CYS A 22 -7.16 2.92 3.00
N SER A 23 -5.83 2.92 3.03
CA SER A 23 -5.05 3.20 4.24
C SER A 23 -4.95 4.70 4.57
N ALA A 24 -5.66 5.58 3.86
CA ALA A 24 -5.56 7.02 4.03
C ALA A 24 -6.27 7.53 5.31
N ASP A 25 -7.29 6.81 5.78
CA ASP A 25 -8.04 7.08 7.01
C ASP A 25 -7.39 6.46 8.27
N ALA A 26 -6.20 5.86 8.09
CA ALA A 26 -5.43 5.12 9.11
C ALA A 26 -6.06 3.80 9.58
N GLU A 27 -7.14 3.32 8.96
CA GLU A 27 -7.85 2.11 9.41
C GLU A 27 -8.00 1.09 8.27
N TYR A 28 -6.88 0.53 7.82
CA TYR A 28 -6.88 -0.56 6.84
C TYR A 28 -7.39 -1.87 7.45
N ASN A 29 -8.71 -2.02 7.44
CA ASN A 29 -9.42 -3.04 8.20
C ASN A 29 -9.48 -4.40 7.47
N ASN A 30 -10.00 -5.43 8.15
CA ASN A 30 -10.05 -6.79 7.61
C ASN A 30 -10.96 -6.94 6.38
N GLN A 31 -11.99 -6.10 6.24
CA GLN A 31 -12.89 -6.14 5.07
C GLN A 31 -12.19 -5.57 3.83
N GLU A 32 -11.46 -4.48 3.97
CA GLU A 32 -10.67 -3.89 2.89
C GLU A 32 -9.54 -4.81 2.46
N LYS A 33 -8.84 -5.42 3.42
CA LYS A 33 -7.83 -6.47 3.17
C LYS A 33 -8.38 -7.62 2.34
N ALA A 34 -9.58 -8.09 2.66
CA ALA A 34 -10.23 -9.17 1.92
C ALA A 34 -10.63 -8.72 0.50
N ALA A 35 -11.13 -7.48 0.34
CA ALA A 35 -11.48 -6.92 -0.95
C ALA A 35 -10.25 -6.76 -1.87
N VAL A 36 -9.14 -6.25 -1.34
CA VAL A 36 -7.87 -6.11 -2.07
C VAL A 36 -7.32 -7.47 -2.48
N ARG A 37 -7.27 -8.46 -1.57
CA ARG A 37 -6.80 -9.81 -1.87
C ARG A 37 -7.65 -10.48 -2.96
N LYS A 38 -8.98 -10.32 -2.90
CA LYS A 38 -9.90 -10.78 -3.96
C LYS A 38 -9.60 -10.12 -5.31
N MET A 39 -9.37 -8.80 -5.32
CA MET A 39 -9.02 -8.07 -6.55
C MET A 39 -7.65 -8.49 -7.11
N ALA A 40 -6.66 -8.67 -6.24
CA ALA A 40 -5.33 -9.16 -6.61
C ALA A 40 -5.39 -10.55 -7.26
N GLY A 41 -6.16 -11.47 -6.68
CA GLY A 41 -6.39 -12.80 -7.23
C GLY A 41 -7.00 -12.76 -8.64
N LEU A 42 -8.02 -11.92 -8.86
CA LEU A 42 -8.63 -11.71 -10.18
C LEU A 42 -7.63 -11.13 -11.22
N MET A 43 -6.65 -10.37 -10.75
CA MET A 43 -5.60 -9.78 -11.60
C MET A 43 -4.41 -10.71 -11.80
N GLY A 44 -4.35 -11.86 -11.12
CA GLY A 44 -3.22 -12.79 -11.15
C GLY A 44 -2.00 -12.27 -10.40
N VAL A 45 -2.21 -11.44 -9.37
CA VAL A 45 -1.17 -11.01 -8.44
C VAL A 45 -1.23 -11.95 -7.24
N SER A 46 -0.08 -12.53 -6.86
CA SER A 46 -0.01 -13.44 -5.71
C SER A 46 -0.20 -12.70 -4.39
N GLU A 47 -0.72 -13.41 -3.39
CA GLU A 47 -0.90 -12.86 -2.03
C GLU A 47 0.42 -12.35 -1.43
N GLN A 48 1.53 -13.06 -1.66
CA GLN A 48 2.86 -12.61 -1.23
C GLN A 48 3.20 -11.19 -1.75
N ILE A 49 2.88 -10.88 -3.01
CA ILE A 49 3.13 -9.53 -3.56
C ILE A 49 2.21 -8.50 -2.91
N VAL A 50 0.98 -8.88 -2.56
CA VAL A 50 0.06 -7.99 -1.82
C VAL A 50 0.63 -7.71 -0.44
N GLU A 51 1.14 -8.71 0.28
CA GLU A 51 1.76 -8.55 1.59
C GLU A 51 3.02 -7.67 1.55
N GLU A 52 3.87 -7.85 0.55
CA GLU A 52 5.03 -6.97 0.33
C GLU A 52 4.58 -5.51 0.10
N ILE A 53 3.52 -5.29 -0.68
CA ILE A 53 2.96 -3.95 -0.91
C ILE A 53 2.37 -3.37 0.39
N GLU A 54 1.64 -4.17 1.18
CA GLU A 54 1.12 -3.77 2.49
C GLU A 54 2.26 -3.31 3.43
N ALA A 55 3.37 -4.06 3.47
CA ALA A 55 4.54 -3.71 4.26
C ALA A 55 5.15 -2.36 3.84
N VAL A 56 5.32 -2.12 2.54
CA VAL A 56 5.84 -0.84 2.02
C VAL A 56 4.94 0.33 2.44
N ILE A 57 3.63 0.19 2.37
CA ILE A 57 2.69 1.27 2.73
C ILE A 57 2.76 1.57 4.23
N ILE A 58 2.91 0.56 5.09
CA ILE A 58 3.11 0.74 6.53
C ILE A 58 4.42 1.51 6.80
N GLU A 59 5.50 1.18 6.10
CA GLU A 59 6.76 1.92 6.22
C GLU A 59 6.64 3.37 5.76
N GLU A 60 5.94 3.63 4.65
CA GLU A 60 5.66 4.98 4.18
C GLU A 60 4.87 5.81 5.20
N GLN A 61 3.87 5.22 5.85
CA GLN A 61 3.08 5.87 6.90
C GLN A 61 3.96 6.23 8.10
N LYS A 62 4.77 5.28 8.60
CA LYS A 62 5.72 5.55 9.68
C LYS A 62 6.72 6.65 9.31
N LEU A 63 7.21 6.66 8.07
CA LEU A 63 8.11 7.70 7.59
C LEU A 63 7.40 9.06 7.48
N LYS A 64 6.15 9.07 7.03
CA LYS A 64 5.30 10.27 6.98
C LYS A 64 5.07 10.84 8.38
N GLU A 65 4.77 10.00 9.36
CA GLU A 65 4.61 10.39 10.77
C GLU A 65 5.91 10.97 11.33
N LYS A 66 7.04 10.27 11.14
CA LYS A 66 8.37 10.76 11.53
C LYS A 66 8.69 12.13 10.89
N ARG A 67 8.45 12.26 9.58
CA ARG A 67 8.62 13.52 8.86
C ARG A 67 7.73 14.61 9.45
N ASN A 68 6.46 14.30 9.72
CA ASN A 68 5.53 15.29 10.26
C ASN A 68 5.93 15.76 11.66
N ALA A 69 6.35 14.83 12.53
CA ALA A 69 6.87 15.15 13.85
C ALA A 69 8.14 16.02 13.77
N LEU A 70 9.06 15.71 12.83
CA LEU A 70 10.29 16.48 12.66
C LEU A 70 10.08 17.88 12.05
N VAL A 71 9.14 18.00 11.09
CA VAL A 71 8.97 19.22 10.28
C VAL A 71 7.94 20.18 10.88
N TYR A 72 6.88 19.65 11.49
CA TYR A 72 5.73 20.44 11.94
C TYR A 72 5.51 20.43 13.44
N ASP A 73 6.10 19.49 14.16
CA ASP A 73 6.07 19.46 15.61
C ASP A 73 7.45 19.86 16.16
N SER A 74 7.50 20.60 17.28
CA SER A 74 8.78 21.03 17.88
C SER A 74 9.50 19.88 18.61
N THR A 75 8.94 18.68 18.51
CA THR A 75 9.28 17.51 19.31
C THR A 75 10.25 16.63 18.53
N VAL A 76 11.53 16.72 18.90
CA VAL A 76 12.60 15.87 18.38
C VAL A 76 12.44 14.47 19.01
N LEU A 77 11.84 13.52 18.28
CA LEU A 77 11.57 12.15 18.73
C LEU A 77 12.79 11.21 18.61
N TRP A 78 14.00 11.67 18.97
CA TRP A 78 15.19 10.81 18.98
C TRP A 78 15.63 10.48 20.42
N GLU A 79 15.55 9.19 20.77
CA GLU A 79 16.58 8.46 21.51
C GLU A 79 17.12 7.34 20.59
#